data_AF-A0AAJ1PQU9-F1
#
_entry.id   AF-A0AAJ1PQU9-F1
#
_cell.length_a   1.000
_cell.length_b   1.000
_cell.length_c   1.000
_cell.angle_alpha   90.00
_cell.angle_beta   90.00
_cell.angle_gamma   90.00
#
_symmetry.space_group_name_H-M   'P 1'
#
loop_
_entity.id
_entity.type
_entity.pdbx_description
1 polymer ?
#
loop_
_entity_poly.entity_id
_entity_poly.type
_entity_poly.pdbx_seq_one_letter_code
_entity_poly.pdbx_strand_id
1 'polypeptide(L)'
;MVLFTAGVLELGIALLLGTALAEYAKFRHKAEKGWAWIATAGVFMLFAGAFSAVPIVDTYLTFERYGLKDVFAVIGWLFALIGTLLVAYEVLLEK
;
A
#
# COMPACT_ATOMS: atom_id res chain seq x y z
N MET A 1 -14.58 -5.75 12.20
CA MET A 1 -13.25 -5.31 11.73
C MET A 1 -13.37 -4.90 10.26
N VAL A 2 -14.01 -3.75 9.98
CA VAL A 2 -14.42 -3.31 8.62
C VAL A 2 -13.52 -2.18 8.09
N LEU A 3 -12.67 -1.60 8.94
CA LEU A 3 -11.86 -0.42 8.63
C LEU A 3 -10.76 -0.65 7.58
N PHE A 4 -10.39 -1.91 7.31
CA PHE A 4 -9.26 -2.25 6.45
C PHE A 4 -9.64 -3.00 5.17
N THR A 5 -10.93 -3.17 4.85
CA THR A 5 -11.36 -3.99 3.70
C THR A 5 -12.08 -3.21 2.60
N ALA A 6 -12.76 -2.12 2.92
CA ALA A 6 -13.40 -1.27 1.92
C ALA A 6 -12.35 -0.35 1.25
N GLY A 7 -12.24 -0.40 -0.08
CA GLY A 7 -11.42 0.55 -0.84
C GLY A 7 -9.93 0.22 -0.92
N VAL A 8 -9.47 -0.93 -0.41
CA VAL A 8 -8.03 -1.28 -0.34
C VAL A 8 -7.42 -1.43 -1.74
N LEU A 9 -8.21 -1.95 -2.68
CA LEU A 9 -7.78 -2.10 -4.06
C LEU A 9 -7.53 -0.73 -4.68
N GLU A 10 -8.50 0.18 -4.54
CA GLU A 10 -8.46 1.55 -5.03
C GLU A 10 -7.32 2.35 -4.38
N LEU A 11 -7.08 2.14 -3.08
CA LEU A 11 -5.94 2.73 -2.38
C LEU A 11 -4.62 2.19 -2.92
N GLY A 12 -4.50 0.88 -3.17
CA GLY A 12 -3.31 0.29 -3.78
C GLY A 12 -3.00 0.90 -5.15
N ILE A 13 -4.03 1.07 -5.99
CA ILE A 13 -3.93 1.76 -7.28
C ILE A 13 -3.49 3.22 -7.07
N ALA A 14 -4.12 3.94 -6.14
CA ALA A 14 -3.81 5.34 -5.87
C ALA A 14 -2.36 5.55 -5.39
N LEU A 15 -1.83 4.68 -4.53
CA LEU A 15 -0.45 4.74 -4.05
C LEU A 15 0.56 4.50 -5.19
N LEU A 16 0.29 3.53 -6.06
CA LEU A 16 1.13 3.25 -7.23
C LEU A 16 1.07 4.39 -8.25
N LEU A 17 -0.12 4.91 -8.54
CA LEU A 17 -0.27 6.10 -9.38
C LEU A 17 0.45 7.30 -8.77
N GLY A 18 0.33 7.51 -7.46
CA GLY A 18 1.06 8.57 -6.74
C GLY A 18 2.57 8.44 -6.92
N THR A 19 3.13 7.23 -6.78
CA THR A 19 4.57 6.99 -7.02
C THR A 19 4.98 7.22 -8.46
N ALA A 20 4.17 6.80 -9.44
CA ALA A 20 4.43 7.02 -10.86
C ALA A 20 4.37 8.51 -11.23
N LEU A 21 3.40 9.24 -10.65
CA LEU A 21 3.29 10.69 -10.82
C LEU A 21 4.45 11.43 -10.17
N ALA A 22 4.93 10.97 -9.01
CA ALA A 22 6.12 11.53 -8.36
C ALA A 22 7.40 11.32 -9.20
N GLU A 23 7.53 10.19 -9.88
CA GLU A 23 8.60 9.95 -10.87
C GLU A 23 8.44 10.89 -12.07
N TYR A 24 7.24 10.96 -12.66
CA TYR A 24 6.94 11.81 -13.82
C TYR A 24 7.21 13.29 -13.54
N ALA A 25 6.85 13.77 -12.35
CA ALA A 25 7.11 15.14 -11.90
C ALA A 25 8.59 15.37 -11.51
N LYS A 26 9.45 14.36 -11.66
CA LYS A 26 10.84 14.36 -11.17
C LYS A 26 10.93 14.76 -9.71
N PHE A 27 9.95 14.39 -8.88
CA PHE A 27 9.93 14.69 -7.44
C PHE A 27 10.49 13.53 -6.62
N ARG A 28 10.48 12.32 -7.17
CA ARG A 28 10.85 11.09 -6.45
C ARG A 28 12.27 11.13 -5.88
N HIS A 29 13.22 11.76 -6.58
CA HIS A 29 14.62 11.88 -6.14
C HIS A 29 14.78 12.58 -4.77
N LYS A 30 13.79 13.37 -4.33
CA LYS A 30 13.82 14.05 -3.04
C LYS A 30 13.50 13.14 -1.86
N ALA A 31 12.89 11.98 -2.12
CA ALA A 31 12.47 11.06 -1.08
C ALA A 31 12.44 9.60 -1.59
N GLU A 32 13.52 9.16 -2.22
CA GLU A 32 13.55 7.88 -2.94
C GLU A 32 13.13 6.71 -2.06
N LYS A 33 13.60 6.70 -0.81
CA LYS A 33 13.27 5.68 0.16
C LYS A 33 11.80 5.77 0.52
N GLY A 34 11.29 6.95 0.91
CA GLY A 34 9.86 7.12 1.21
C GLY A 34 8.94 6.64 0.07
N TRP A 35 9.26 7.00 -1.18
CA TRP A 35 8.51 6.55 -2.34
C TRP A 35 8.61 5.05 -2.61
N ALA A 36 9.75 4.40 -2.34
CA ALA A 36 9.88 2.95 -2.43
C ALA A 36 8.99 2.21 -1.41
N TRP A 37 8.87 2.74 -0.19
CA TRP A 37 7.94 2.21 0.82
C TRP A 37 6.48 2.39 0.40
N ILE A 38 6.11 3.54 -0.17
CA ILE A 38 4.76 3.79 -0.71
C ILE A 38 4.44 2.83 -1.88
N ALA A 39 5.38 2.61 -2.80
CA ALA A 39 5.19 1.68 -3.91
C ALA A 39 4.96 0.24 -3.39
N THR A 40 5.77 -0.17 -2.41
CA THR A 40 5.64 -1.48 -1.77
C THR A 40 4.30 -1.64 -1.05
N ALA A 41 3.84 -0.60 -0.35
CA ALA A 41 2.52 -0.55 0.27
C ALA A 41 1.40 -0.75 -0.77
N GLY A 42 1.49 -0.05 -1.90
CA GLY A 42 0.53 -0.16 -3.00
C GLY A 42 0.42 -1.59 -3.54
N VAL A 43 1.55 -2.29 -3.72
CA VAL A 43 1.57 -3.70 -4.13
C VAL A 43 0.88 -4.59 -3.10
N PHE A 44 1.20 -4.46 -1.81
CA PHE A 44 0.56 -5.25 -0.76
C PHE A 44 -0.96 -5.02 -0.69
N MET A 45 -1.40 -3.77 -0.86
CA MET A 45 -2.81 -3.42 -0.90
C MET A 45 -3.52 -3.96 -2.15
N LEU A 46 -2.86 -3.98 -3.31
CA LEU A 46 -3.41 -4.64 -4.50
C LEU A 46 -3.64 -6.13 -4.27
N PHE A 47 -2.70 -6.83 -3.64
CA PHE A 47 -2.88 -8.25 -3.30
C PHE A 47 -4.02 -8.48 -2.31
N ALA A 48 -4.13 -7.64 -1.27
CA ALA A 48 -5.25 -7.70 -0.33
C ALA A 48 -6.61 -7.50 -1.01
N GLY A 49 -6.70 -6.52 -1.92
CA GLY A 49 -7.89 -6.26 -2.72
C GLY A 49 -8.20 -7.39 -3.71
N ALA A 50 -7.19 -7.90 -4.41
CA ALA A 50 -7.33 -8.97 -5.39
C ALA A 50 -7.83 -10.28 -4.77
N PHE A 51 -7.37 -10.63 -3.56
CA PHE A 51 -7.89 -11.80 -2.83
C PHE A 51 -9.38 -11.68 -2.50
N SER A 52 -9.87 -10.46 -2.31
CA SER A 52 -11.30 -10.19 -2.07
C SER A 52 -12.12 -10.19 -3.37
N ALA A 53 -11.49 -9.92 -4.52
CA ALA A 53 -12.15 -9.87 -5.82
C ALA A 53 -12.42 -11.26 -6.43
N VAL A 54 -11.71 -12.30 -5.97
CA VAL A 54 -11.85 -13.68 -6.48
C VAL A 54 -12.36 -14.60 -5.37
N PRO A 55 -13.68 -14.93 -5.33
CA PRO A 55 -14.29 -15.68 -4.22
C PRO A 55 -13.66 -17.05 -3.95
N ILE A 56 -13.23 -17.74 -5.01
CA ILE A 56 -12.53 -19.03 -4.91
C ILE A 56 -11.23 -18.87 -4.12
N VAL A 57 -10.47 -17.81 -4.37
CA VAL A 57 -9.19 -17.55 -3.70
C VAL A 57 -9.42 -17.13 -2.24
N ASP A 58 -10.45 -16.32 -1.97
CA ASP A 58 -10.82 -15.94 -0.60
C ASP A 58 -11.14 -17.17 0.27
N THR A 59 -11.80 -18.18 -0.31
CA THR A 59 -12.18 -19.41 0.40
C THR A 59 -10.96 -20.24 0.84
N TYR A 60 -9.89 -20.27 0.04
CA TYR A 60 -8.65 -21.00 0.38
C TYR A 60 -7.71 -20.21 1.29
N LEU A 61 -7.83 -18.88 1.31
CA LEU A 61 -6.94 -17.99 2.07
C LEU A 61 -7.48 -17.61 3.44
N THR A 62 -8.70 -18.03 3.78
CA THR A 62 -9.33 -17.73 5.08
C THR A 62 -9.09 -18.88 6.06
N PHE A 63 -8.01 -18.79 6.85
CA PHE A 63 -7.82 -19.65 8.02
C PHE A 63 -8.49 -19.02 9.24
N GLU A 64 -9.62 -19.61 9.65
CA GLU A 64 -10.42 -19.39 10.88
C GLU A 64 -10.84 -17.95 11.26
N ARG A 65 -9.90 -17.00 11.39
CA ARG A 65 -10.16 -15.66 11.96
C ARG A 65 -9.37 -14.49 11.34
N TYR A 66 -8.23 -14.77 10.71
CA TYR A 66 -7.41 -13.76 10.02
C TYR A 66 -6.91 -14.36 8.70
N GLY A 67 -7.55 -13.96 7.60
CA GLY A 67 -7.18 -14.47 6.28
C GLY A 67 -5.88 -13.83 5.80
N LEU A 68 -5.23 -14.44 4.80
CA LEU A 68 -4.04 -13.86 4.17
C LEU A 68 -4.30 -12.43 3.66
N LYS A 69 -5.53 -12.13 3.25
CA LYS A 69 -5.97 -10.77 2.89
C LYS A 69 -5.78 -9.75 4.00
N ASP A 70 -6.08 -10.11 5.24
CA ASP A 70 -6.02 -9.20 6.39
C ASP A 70 -4.55 -8.91 6.73
N VAL A 71 -3.70 -9.92 6.61
CA VAL A 71 -2.24 -9.78 6.79
C VAL A 71 -1.66 -8.82 5.76
N PHE A 72 -1.99 -9.00 4.49
CA PHE A 72 -1.54 -8.12 3.41
C PHE A 72 -2.08 -6.69 3.56
N ALA A 73 -3.35 -6.53 3.97
CA ALA A 73 -3.93 -5.22 4.22
C ALA A 73 -3.20 -4.51 5.37
N VAL A 74 -2.98 -5.18 6.50
CA VAL A 74 -2.28 -4.60 7.66
C VAL A 74 -0.84 -4.22 7.31
N ILE A 75 -0.09 -5.12 6.65
CA ILE A 75 1.28 -4.83 6.22
C ILE A 75 1.29 -3.67 5.21
N GLY A 76 0.38 -3.66 4.25
CA GLY A 76 0.23 -2.56 3.29
C GLY A 76 0.01 -1.22 4.00
N TRP A 77 -0.87 -1.17 4.99
CA TRP A 77 -1.12 0.03 5.80
C TRP A 77 0.11 0.49 6.58
N LEU A 78 0.86 -0.45 7.19
CA LEU A 78 2.10 -0.12 7.90
C LEU A 78 3.14 0.49 6.96
N PHE A 79 3.32 -0.09 5.77
CA PHE A 79 4.25 0.44 4.77
C PHE A 79 3.78 1.80 4.23
N ALA A 80 2.48 2.01 4.03
CA ALA A 80 1.93 3.28 3.58
C ALA A 80 2.19 4.39 4.62
N LEU A 81 1.98 4.11 5.91
CA LEU A 81 2.23 5.05 6.99
C LEU A 81 3.72 5.39 7.11
N ILE A 82 4.59 4.38 7.15
CA ILE A 82 6.05 4.57 7.24
C ILE A 82 6.55 5.33 6.00
N GLY A 83 6.13 4.93 4.80
CA GLY A 83 6.51 5.59 3.55
C GLY A 83 6.06 7.04 3.51
N THR A 84 4.84 7.35 3.95
CA THR A 84 4.32 8.72 4.01
C THR A 84 5.13 9.59 4.98
N LEU A 85 5.45 9.06 6.16
CA LEU A 85 6.30 9.78 7.13
C LEU A 85 7.70 10.02 6.60
N LEU A 86 8.28 9.03 5.92
CA LEU A 86 9.60 9.17 5.28
C LEU A 86 9.57 10.20 4.16
N VAL A 87 8.56 10.19 3.28
CA VAL A 87 8.43 11.23 2.25
C VAL A 87 8.32 12.61 2.87
N ALA A 88 7.49 12.78 3.92
CA ALA A 88 7.38 14.06 4.59
C ALA A 88 8.70 14.50 5.24
N TYR A 89 9.40 13.59 5.91
CA TYR A 89 10.70 13.84 6.53
C TYR A 89 11.77 14.23 5.49
N GLU A 90 11.96 13.40 4.46
CA GLU A 90 12.98 13.58 3.42
C GLU A 90 12.70 14.87 2.61
N VAL A 91 11.44 15.18 2.31
CA VAL A 91 11.07 16.40 1.56
C VAL A 91 11.23 17.69 2.38
N LEU A 92 10.91 17.65 3.68
CA LEU A 92 10.83 18.86 4.51
C LEU A 92 12.12 19.16 5.29
N LEU A 93 12.84 18.12 5.73
CA LEU A 93 13.95 18.24 6.67
C LEU A 93 15.30 17.91 6.05
N GLU A 94 15.38 16.96 5.12
CA GLU A 94 16.60 16.72 4.33
C GLU A 94 16.56 17.60 3.07
N LYS A 95 17.20 18.78 3.16
CA LYS A 95 17.44 19.63 1.98
C LYS A 95 18.78 19.33 1.34
#